data_AF-A0A0D8BSL2-F1
#
_entry.id   AF-A0A0D8BSL2-F1
#
_cell.length_a   1.000
_cell.length_b   1.000
_cell.length_c   1.000
_cell.angle_alpha   90.00
_cell.angle_beta   90.00
_cell.angle_gamma   90.00
#
_symmetry.space_group_name_H-M   'P 1'
#
loop_
_entity.id
_entity.type
_entity.pdbx_description
1 polymer ?
#
loop_
_entity_poly.entity_id
_entity_poly.type
_entity_poly.pdbx_seq_one_letter_code
_entity_poly.pdbx_strand_id
1 'polypeptide(L)'
;MERVEKILDELQRAYENGDKDEVEGILKSIQMPSQKEWRKLVRKLIYSATEAGILRAHFEIMKLKELYEFAEDDTWTVVDEGYDYEVIFPQEAREFLDKYSLEISVITDETVLNRIREELRKGLEEGISTKELIANIQRTSETWLSEWHAQTIARTETSKMYNAGRLARWLDPEINGFVEALQYDAIIDRRTTELCRHLDGKIVSIKRADVIAEYTPPNHFQCRSTWLPVTKYEEWEDDFTVDIEPDKGFVFKAPLPKLLQGKTEPLVQPKKKIDPREVTDPDIIRNLPDDDFKIAIGNIKDIALKLALVKERAEKMLVRETGLKEEVVDALFTYWGYNSDELEGSFEIFDTLYKFYMTPEMRETVEELVRKLYDAGDNYGNEALKKVIEEFAKEYGSKPEYADLIAKLRQGISQARYKMTWKGLKPVEQTEESKKLLTMSMPPRTANFRNATGLQQALKEAQAWLLKYVDPKLAPKTGIKVRFKNDLYRAYATGASGEIYFGAVEKEAGVVVHEVGHVFHWNNKAVADLINEFYQQRTKNEEITLYRGEKTKKDNFYNPYVGRVYGWEQRFKGSEYATREFMGQEVLSMGIQALYENPEKFYQDDKEHFLLTYAILRGLF
;
A
#
# COMPACT_ATOMS: atom_id res chain seq x y z
N MET A 1 28.16 -2.95 -4.55
CA MET A 1 29.04 -3.10 -5.71
C MET A 1 30.00 -1.91 -5.85
N GLU A 2 29.56 -0.73 -6.29
CA GLU A 2 30.46 0.43 -6.51
C GLU A 2 31.51 0.71 -5.42
N ARG A 3 31.14 0.60 -4.13
CA ARG A 3 32.06 0.86 -2.99
C ARG A 3 33.12 -0.24 -2.81
N VAL A 4 32.85 -1.46 -3.27
CA VAL A 4 33.82 -2.56 -3.31
C VAL A 4 34.77 -2.35 -4.50
N GLU A 5 34.23 -2.09 -5.69
CA GLU A 5 35.01 -1.83 -6.90
C GLU A 5 36.04 -0.71 -6.70
N LYS A 6 35.64 0.38 -6.02
CA LYS A 6 36.52 1.52 -5.71
C LYS A 6 37.69 1.21 -4.77
N ILE A 7 37.62 0.17 -3.94
CA ILE A 7 38.68 -0.19 -2.98
C ILE A 7 39.52 -1.39 -3.43
N LEU A 8 39.14 -2.10 -4.51
CA LEU A 8 39.89 -3.27 -4.98
C LEU A 8 41.32 -2.92 -5.42
N ASP A 9 41.49 -1.81 -6.15
CA ASP A 9 42.81 -1.34 -6.61
C ASP A 9 43.73 -0.93 -5.45
N GLU A 10 43.18 -0.34 -4.39
CA GLU A 10 43.91 0.04 -3.18
C GLU A 10 44.29 -1.21 -2.36
N LEU A 11 43.32 -2.11 -2.17
CA LEU A 11 43.48 -3.37 -1.43
C LEU A 11 44.52 -4.29 -2.09
N GLN A 12 44.51 -4.39 -3.42
CA GLN A 12 45.46 -5.21 -4.17
C GLN A 12 46.89 -4.65 -4.06
N ARG A 13 47.07 -3.33 -4.15
CA ARG A 13 48.40 -2.69 -3.96
C ARG A 13 48.92 -2.89 -2.54
N ALA A 14 48.09 -2.71 -1.52
CA ALA A 14 48.46 -2.94 -0.13
C ALA A 14 48.94 -4.39 0.10
N TYR A 15 48.24 -5.35 -0.50
CA TYR A 15 48.59 -6.77 -0.47
C TYR A 15 49.89 -7.08 -1.22
N GLU A 16 50.07 -6.56 -2.44
CA GLU A 16 51.30 -6.70 -3.24
C GLU A 16 52.53 -6.09 -2.55
N ASN A 17 52.35 -5.00 -1.79
CA ASN A 17 53.38 -4.37 -0.97
C ASN A 17 53.66 -5.14 0.35
N GLY A 18 52.81 -6.10 0.73
CA GLY A 18 52.91 -6.85 1.98
C GLY A 18 52.48 -6.08 3.24
N ASP A 19 51.80 -4.93 3.09
CA ASP A 19 51.34 -4.12 4.23
C ASP A 19 50.03 -4.68 4.80
N LYS A 20 50.17 -5.51 5.83
CA LYS A 20 49.05 -6.18 6.50
C LYS A 20 48.15 -5.21 7.28
N ASP A 21 48.70 -4.11 7.78
CA ASP A 21 47.94 -3.13 8.56
C ASP A 21 47.09 -2.25 7.62
N GLU A 22 47.62 -1.90 6.44
CA GLU A 22 46.88 -1.23 5.37
C GLU A 22 45.75 -2.12 4.82
N VAL A 23 46.03 -3.40 4.53
CA VAL A 23 45.01 -4.38 4.10
C VAL A 23 43.86 -4.50 5.11
N GLU A 24 44.16 -4.66 6.40
CA GLU A 24 43.13 -4.73 7.45
C GLU A 24 42.40 -3.40 7.65
N GLY A 25 43.07 -2.26 7.44
CA GLY A 25 42.44 -0.92 7.45
C GLY A 25 41.40 -0.77 6.34
N ILE A 26 41.76 -1.14 5.11
CA ILE A 26 40.87 -1.07 3.94
C ILE A 26 39.67 -2.01 4.13
N LEU A 27 39.87 -3.25 4.57
CA LEU A 27 38.79 -4.21 4.84
C LEU A 27 37.82 -3.75 5.94
N LYS A 28 38.29 -2.98 6.93
CA LYS A 28 37.44 -2.38 7.98
C LYS A 28 36.63 -1.18 7.49
N SER A 29 37.03 -0.51 6.41
CA SER A 29 36.32 0.65 5.85
C SER A 29 34.97 0.33 5.18
N ILE A 30 34.70 -0.95 4.90
CA ILE A 30 33.48 -1.45 4.27
C ILE A 30 32.30 -1.34 5.24
N GLN A 31 31.19 -0.74 4.78
CA GLN A 31 29.97 -0.51 5.56
C GLN A 31 28.72 -0.81 4.72
N MET A 32 27.63 -1.18 5.39
CA MET A 32 26.33 -1.38 4.75
C MET A 32 25.69 -0.04 4.33
N PRO A 33 25.07 0.07 3.13
CA PRO A 33 24.57 1.34 2.59
C PRO A 33 23.32 1.89 3.30
N SER A 34 22.57 1.07 4.05
CA SER A 34 21.23 1.42 4.58
C SER A 34 21.07 1.25 6.10
N GLN A 35 22.16 1.23 6.87
CA GLN A 35 22.16 0.90 8.31
C GLN A 35 21.10 1.64 9.15
N LYS A 36 20.81 2.92 8.85
CA LYS A 36 19.82 3.71 9.59
C LYS A 36 18.39 3.18 9.40
N GLU A 37 17.98 2.89 8.17
CA GLU A 37 16.64 2.35 7.90
C GLU A 37 16.55 0.89 8.32
N TRP A 38 17.62 0.10 8.18
CA TRP A 38 17.67 -1.26 8.72
C TRP A 38 17.42 -1.29 10.25
N ARG A 39 18.17 -0.48 11.01
CA ARG A 39 17.97 -0.33 12.48
C ARG A 39 16.56 0.10 12.84
N LYS A 40 15.95 0.99 12.06
CA LYS A 40 14.56 1.45 12.25
C LYS A 40 13.55 0.31 12.01
N LEU A 41 13.77 -0.51 10.99
CA LEU A 41 12.93 -1.69 10.69
C LEU A 41 13.07 -2.78 11.76
N VAL A 42 14.31 -3.13 12.15
CA VAL A 42 14.57 -4.08 13.25
C VAL A 42 13.91 -3.59 14.54
N ARG A 43 14.12 -2.32 14.93
CA ARG A 43 13.47 -1.75 16.12
C ARG A 43 11.94 -1.85 16.04
N LYS A 44 11.34 -1.51 14.90
CA LYS A 44 9.88 -1.65 14.72
C LYS A 44 9.43 -3.11 14.90
N LEU A 45 10.14 -4.06 14.30
CA LEU A 45 9.85 -5.49 14.41
C LEU A 45 9.89 -5.97 15.86
N ILE A 46 10.96 -5.65 16.59
CA ILE A 46 11.18 -6.04 17.99
C ILE A 46 10.07 -5.49 18.90
N TYR A 47 9.73 -4.21 18.77
CA TYR A 47 8.64 -3.60 19.55
C TYR A 47 7.28 -4.23 19.21
N SER A 48 6.92 -4.30 17.93
CA SER A 48 5.61 -4.84 17.50
C SER A 48 5.44 -6.32 17.87
N ALA A 49 6.50 -7.13 17.81
CA ALA A 49 6.46 -8.52 18.24
C ALA A 49 6.26 -8.66 19.76
N THR A 50 6.96 -7.85 20.55
CA THR A 50 6.80 -7.82 22.01
C THR A 50 5.40 -7.38 22.42
N GLU A 51 4.89 -6.31 21.80
CA GLU A 51 3.53 -5.78 21.99
C GLU A 51 2.46 -6.84 21.66
N ALA A 52 2.58 -7.50 20.51
CA ALA A 52 1.66 -8.57 20.12
C ALA A 52 1.68 -9.76 21.10
N GLY A 53 2.84 -10.08 21.68
CA GLY A 53 2.97 -11.10 22.73
C GLY A 53 2.25 -10.71 24.03
N ILE A 54 2.47 -9.48 24.50
CA ILE A 54 1.84 -8.92 25.71
C ILE A 54 0.31 -8.88 25.55
N LEU A 55 -0.19 -8.33 24.44
CA LEU A 55 -1.63 -8.23 24.17
C LEU A 55 -2.27 -9.62 24.03
N ARG A 56 -1.61 -10.56 23.35
CA ARG A 56 -2.11 -11.94 23.25
C ARG A 56 -2.28 -12.58 24.63
N ALA A 57 -1.24 -12.52 25.46
CA ALA A 57 -1.27 -13.06 26.82
C ALA A 57 -2.33 -12.37 27.69
N HIS A 58 -2.55 -11.05 27.50
CA HIS A 58 -3.62 -10.31 28.19
C HIS A 58 -5.01 -10.85 27.81
N PHE A 59 -5.32 -10.99 26.51
CA PHE A 59 -6.60 -11.54 26.06
C PHE A 59 -6.80 -13.02 26.48
N GLU A 60 -5.72 -13.80 26.54
CA GLU A 60 -5.76 -15.17 27.06
C GLU A 60 -6.07 -15.20 28.56
N ILE A 61 -5.48 -14.31 29.37
CA ILE A 61 -5.85 -14.16 30.79
C ILE A 61 -7.33 -13.76 30.91
N MET A 62 -7.83 -12.81 30.12
CA MET A 62 -9.24 -12.40 30.15
C MET A 62 -10.16 -13.61 29.86
N LYS A 63 -9.88 -14.38 28.81
CA LYS A 63 -10.69 -15.55 28.43
C LYS A 63 -10.61 -16.70 29.44
N LEU A 64 -9.43 -16.92 30.05
CA LEU A 64 -9.26 -17.91 31.11
C LEU A 64 -9.97 -17.48 32.40
N LYS A 65 -9.94 -16.19 32.76
CA LYS A 65 -10.71 -15.65 33.89
C LYS A 65 -12.20 -15.83 33.68
N GLU A 66 -12.72 -15.51 32.50
CA GLU A 66 -14.12 -15.77 32.12
C GLU A 66 -14.47 -17.26 32.27
N LEU A 67 -13.62 -18.17 31.79
CA LEU A 67 -13.82 -19.62 31.92
C LEU A 67 -13.85 -20.08 33.39
N TYR A 68 -13.07 -19.44 34.26
CA TYR A 68 -12.99 -19.71 35.70
C TYR A 68 -13.81 -18.73 36.56
N GLU A 69 -14.78 -18.00 36.00
CA GLU A 69 -15.63 -17.03 36.74
C GLU A 69 -16.36 -17.66 37.94
N PHE A 70 -16.62 -18.98 37.90
CA PHE A 70 -17.22 -19.72 39.02
C PHE A 70 -16.28 -19.94 40.21
N ALA A 71 -14.99 -19.59 40.10
CA ALA A 71 -13.93 -19.84 41.07
C ALA A 71 -13.28 -18.55 41.65
N GLU A 72 -13.73 -17.36 41.26
CA GLU A 72 -13.35 -16.08 41.88
C GLU A 72 -14.57 -15.45 42.59
N ASP A 73 -14.48 -15.28 43.92
CA ASP A 73 -15.46 -14.56 44.76
C ASP A 73 -15.33 -13.01 44.63
N ASP A 74 -14.39 -12.54 43.81
CA ASP A 74 -14.01 -11.14 43.65
C ASP A 74 -14.62 -10.57 42.35
N THR A 75 -15.41 -9.49 42.49
CA THR A 75 -16.09 -8.87 41.34
C THR A 75 -15.13 -8.07 40.46
N TRP A 76 -14.50 -8.73 39.49
CA TRP A 76 -13.86 -8.04 38.37
C TRP A 76 -14.92 -7.60 37.37
N THR A 77 -14.97 -6.32 37.03
CA THR A 77 -15.79 -5.85 35.91
C THR A 77 -15.18 -6.38 34.62
N VAL A 78 -15.85 -7.34 33.97
CA VAL A 78 -15.54 -7.73 32.59
C VAL A 78 -15.60 -6.46 31.74
N VAL A 79 -14.43 -5.95 31.35
CA VAL A 79 -14.33 -4.77 30.49
C VAL A 79 -14.73 -5.21 29.09
N ASP A 80 -15.79 -4.57 28.59
CA ASP A 80 -16.48 -4.85 27.32
C ASP A 80 -15.54 -5.26 26.17
N GLU A 81 -15.94 -6.28 25.39
CA GLU A 81 -15.17 -6.79 24.24
C GLU A 81 -14.93 -5.71 23.15
N GLY A 82 -15.60 -4.56 23.25
CA GLY A 82 -15.45 -3.39 22.37
C GLY A 82 -14.26 -2.45 22.63
N TYR A 83 -13.39 -2.72 23.61
CA TYR A 83 -12.19 -1.90 23.85
C TYR A 83 -10.94 -2.43 23.12
N ASP A 84 -10.30 -1.55 22.33
CA ASP A 84 -8.93 -1.76 21.84
C ASP A 84 -7.93 -1.46 22.99
N TYR A 85 -6.85 -2.21 23.11
CA TYR A 85 -5.88 -2.12 24.21
C TYR A 85 -4.49 -1.71 23.70
N GLU A 86 -3.71 -1.02 24.54
CA GLU A 86 -2.32 -0.64 24.26
C GLU A 86 -1.37 -1.15 25.34
N VAL A 87 -0.09 -1.29 24.95
CA VAL A 87 0.99 -1.72 25.84
C VAL A 87 1.81 -0.51 26.27
N ILE A 88 1.82 -0.22 27.57
CA ILE A 88 2.65 0.83 28.17
C ILE A 88 3.97 0.21 28.61
N PHE A 89 4.95 0.21 27.70
CA PHE A 89 6.31 -0.24 28.01
C PHE A 89 6.94 0.63 29.11
N PRO A 90 7.39 0.08 30.24
CA PRO A 90 8.19 0.77 31.25
C PRO A 90 9.52 1.24 30.68
N GLN A 91 10.20 2.18 31.35
CA GLN A 91 11.47 2.73 30.86
C GLN A 91 12.52 1.62 30.69
N GLU A 92 12.66 0.73 31.67
CA GLU A 92 13.62 -0.38 31.68
C GLU A 92 13.35 -1.36 30.53
N ALA A 93 12.07 -1.57 30.18
CA ALA A 93 11.69 -2.38 29.03
C ALA A 93 12.07 -1.70 27.70
N ARG A 94 11.85 -0.39 27.57
CA ARG A 94 12.26 0.38 26.37
C ARG A 94 13.78 0.35 26.19
N GLU A 95 14.53 0.57 27.27
CA GLU A 95 15.99 0.53 27.26
C GLU A 95 16.53 -0.85 26.85
N PHE A 96 15.93 -1.93 27.37
CA PHE A 96 16.25 -3.29 26.94
C PHE A 96 15.92 -3.53 25.46
N LEU A 97 14.71 -3.17 25.01
CA LEU A 97 14.28 -3.40 23.62
C LEU A 97 15.10 -2.57 22.62
N ASP A 98 15.47 -1.33 22.97
CA ASP A 98 16.32 -0.47 22.15
C ASP A 98 17.76 -1.01 22.07
N LYS A 99 18.32 -1.46 23.20
CA LYS A 99 19.63 -2.13 23.24
C LYS A 99 19.64 -3.41 22.42
N TYR A 100 18.64 -4.28 22.61
CA TYR A 100 18.52 -5.55 21.90
C TYR A 100 18.34 -5.34 20.39
N SER A 101 17.51 -4.35 19.99
CA SER A 101 17.35 -3.96 18.58
C SER A 101 18.67 -3.51 17.95
N LEU A 102 19.50 -2.78 18.70
CA LEU A 102 20.83 -2.37 18.24
C LEU A 102 21.79 -3.55 18.14
N GLU A 103 21.83 -4.44 19.12
CA GLU A 103 22.66 -5.66 19.12
C GLU A 103 22.36 -6.55 17.90
N ILE A 104 21.08 -6.85 17.64
CA ILE A 104 20.67 -7.62 16.45
C ILE A 104 21.03 -6.90 15.15
N SER A 105 20.84 -5.58 15.08
CA SER A 105 21.22 -4.80 13.88
C SER A 105 22.73 -4.86 13.63
N VAL A 106 23.56 -4.79 14.67
CA VAL A 106 25.02 -4.89 14.57
C VAL A 106 25.45 -6.31 14.18
N ILE A 107 24.91 -7.35 14.81
CA ILE A 107 25.25 -8.76 14.51
C ILE A 107 24.90 -9.12 13.06
N THR A 108 23.75 -8.65 12.56
CA THR A 108 23.34 -8.88 11.16
C THR A 108 24.23 -8.13 10.17
N ASP A 109 24.53 -6.84 10.41
CA ASP A 109 25.49 -6.06 9.62
C ASP A 109 26.87 -6.74 9.59
N GLU A 110 27.41 -7.13 10.76
CA GLU A 110 28.73 -7.75 10.88
C GLU A 110 28.81 -9.12 10.21
N THR A 111 27.74 -9.93 10.27
CA THR A 111 27.71 -11.24 9.61
C THR A 111 27.88 -11.08 8.09
N VAL A 112 27.14 -10.17 7.46
CA VAL A 112 27.26 -9.88 6.01
C VAL A 112 28.65 -9.33 5.68
N LEU A 113 29.12 -8.34 6.45
CA LEU A 113 30.41 -7.69 6.22
C LEU A 113 31.59 -8.66 6.39
N ASN A 114 31.54 -9.57 7.36
CA ASN A 114 32.60 -10.55 7.58
C ASN A 114 32.66 -11.58 6.45
N ARG A 115 31.52 -12.00 5.89
CA ARG A 115 31.51 -12.86 4.69
C ARG A 115 32.12 -12.16 3.47
N ILE A 116 31.82 -10.89 3.25
CA ILE A 116 32.44 -10.10 2.18
C ILE A 116 33.96 -9.95 2.40
N ARG A 117 34.41 -9.74 3.65
CA ARG A 117 35.84 -9.67 4.01
C ARG A 117 36.55 -11.02 3.84
N GLU A 118 35.90 -12.13 4.16
CA GLU A 118 36.43 -13.49 3.93
C GLU A 118 36.65 -13.74 2.44
N GLU A 119 35.67 -13.45 1.59
CA GLU A 119 35.81 -13.60 0.13
C GLU A 119 36.86 -12.65 -0.47
N LEU A 120 36.96 -11.42 0.04
CA LEU A 120 38.04 -10.49 -0.32
C LEU A 120 39.42 -11.05 0.05
N ARG A 121 39.62 -11.58 1.26
CA ARG A 121 40.91 -12.18 1.66
C ARG A 121 41.26 -13.40 0.81
N LYS A 122 40.32 -14.33 0.59
CA LYS A 122 40.52 -15.48 -0.33
C LYS A 122 40.91 -15.02 -1.72
N GLY A 123 40.24 -13.99 -2.27
CA GLY A 123 40.55 -13.48 -3.60
C GLY A 123 41.98 -12.94 -3.74
N LEU A 124 42.51 -12.31 -2.69
CA LEU A 124 43.91 -11.88 -2.62
C LEU A 124 44.88 -13.06 -2.47
N GLU A 125 44.55 -14.04 -1.63
CA GLU A 125 45.37 -15.23 -1.35
C GLU A 125 45.45 -16.18 -2.56
N GLU A 126 44.35 -16.35 -3.29
CA GLU A 126 44.23 -17.24 -4.45
C GLU A 126 44.60 -16.57 -5.78
N GLY A 127 44.74 -15.23 -5.82
CA GLY A 127 45.14 -14.48 -7.00
C GLY A 127 44.09 -14.47 -8.13
N ILE A 128 42.81 -14.60 -7.79
CA ILE A 128 41.71 -14.64 -8.77
C ILE A 128 41.49 -13.28 -9.44
N SER A 129 40.93 -13.28 -10.65
CA SER A 129 40.73 -12.03 -11.40
C SER A 129 39.73 -11.09 -10.71
N THR A 130 39.93 -9.76 -10.84
CA THR A 130 39.02 -8.73 -10.30
C THR A 130 37.55 -8.98 -10.68
N LYS A 131 37.31 -9.42 -11.94
CA LYS A 131 35.98 -9.75 -12.45
C LYS A 131 35.34 -10.94 -11.73
N GLU A 132 36.14 -11.96 -11.40
CA GLU A 132 35.69 -13.17 -10.71
C GLU A 132 35.47 -12.92 -9.22
N LEU A 133 36.35 -12.13 -8.58
CA LEU A 133 36.17 -11.65 -7.20
C LEU A 133 34.90 -10.82 -7.06
N ILE A 134 34.62 -9.91 -8.00
CA ILE A 134 33.36 -9.14 -8.06
C ILE A 134 32.15 -10.10 -8.13
N ALA A 135 32.19 -11.12 -8.99
CA ALA A 135 31.11 -12.10 -9.11
C ALA A 135 30.92 -12.96 -7.83
N ASN A 136 32.00 -13.30 -7.12
CA ASN A 136 31.95 -14.03 -5.86
C ASN A 136 31.38 -13.17 -4.72
N ILE A 137 31.73 -11.88 -4.68
CA ILE A 137 31.16 -10.91 -3.73
C ILE A 137 29.69 -10.62 -4.05
N GLN A 138 29.29 -10.56 -5.32
CA GLN A 138 27.88 -10.46 -5.74
C GLN A 138 27.07 -11.64 -5.21
N ARG A 139 27.47 -12.87 -5.55
CA ARG A 139 26.79 -14.12 -5.11
C ARG A 139 26.69 -14.25 -3.59
N THR A 140 27.75 -13.83 -2.89
CA THR A 140 27.78 -13.78 -1.42
C THR A 140 26.79 -12.75 -0.89
N SER A 141 26.80 -11.53 -1.45
CA SER A 141 25.85 -10.47 -1.07
C SER A 141 24.41 -10.88 -1.35
N GLU A 142 24.12 -11.46 -2.52
CA GLU A 142 22.81 -12.00 -2.89
C GLU A 142 22.32 -13.07 -1.92
N THR A 143 23.20 -13.97 -1.50
CA THR A 143 22.86 -15.05 -0.54
C THR A 143 22.51 -14.48 0.83
N TRP A 144 23.36 -13.61 1.38
CA TRP A 144 23.23 -13.09 2.75
C TRP A 144 22.28 -11.89 2.87
N LEU A 145 21.94 -11.22 1.76
CA LEU A 145 20.88 -10.21 1.67
C LEU A 145 19.60 -10.77 1.00
N SER A 146 19.52 -12.10 0.78
CA SER A 146 18.35 -12.74 0.19
C SER A 146 17.10 -12.54 1.04
N GLU A 147 15.95 -12.52 0.39
CA GLU A 147 14.65 -12.51 1.08
C GLU A 147 14.52 -13.67 2.06
N TRP A 148 15.03 -14.86 1.70
CA TRP A 148 15.03 -16.04 2.58
C TRP A 148 15.85 -15.84 3.87
N HIS A 149 17.02 -15.20 3.78
CA HIS A 149 17.83 -14.91 4.95
C HIS A 149 17.17 -13.84 5.84
N ALA A 150 16.66 -12.76 5.23
CA ALA A 150 15.88 -11.73 5.91
C ALA A 150 14.62 -12.29 6.59
N GLN A 151 13.87 -13.18 5.93
CA GLN A 151 12.72 -13.89 6.51
C GLN A 151 13.14 -14.79 7.69
N THR A 152 14.33 -15.38 7.65
CA THR A 152 14.82 -16.26 8.74
C THR A 152 15.16 -15.45 9.98
N ILE A 153 15.86 -14.31 9.82
CA ILE A 153 16.09 -13.35 10.90
C ILE A 153 14.75 -12.85 11.45
N ALA A 154 13.88 -12.34 10.57
CA ALA A 154 12.61 -11.74 10.98
C ALA A 154 11.72 -12.73 11.75
N ARG A 155 11.58 -13.98 11.28
CA ARG A 155 10.82 -15.02 11.99
C ARG A 155 11.42 -15.32 13.37
N THR A 156 12.74 -15.49 13.44
CA THR A 156 13.43 -15.85 14.69
C THR A 156 13.25 -14.76 15.74
N GLU A 157 13.55 -13.51 15.38
CA GLU A 157 13.43 -12.37 16.31
C GLU A 157 11.98 -12.05 16.67
N THR A 158 11.04 -12.19 15.73
CA THR A 158 9.61 -12.05 16.02
C THR A 158 9.15 -13.09 17.03
N SER A 159 9.42 -14.38 16.81
CA SER A 159 9.01 -15.45 17.74
C SER A 159 9.61 -15.26 19.14
N LYS A 160 10.88 -14.82 19.21
CA LYS A 160 11.60 -14.59 20.46
C LYS A 160 10.98 -13.46 21.28
N MET A 161 10.77 -12.30 20.65
CA MET A 161 10.16 -11.15 21.29
C MET A 161 8.67 -11.37 21.62
N TYR A 162 7.96 -12.12 20.77
CA TYR A 162 6.58 -12.53 21.03
C TYR A 162 6.45 -13.39 22.30
N ASN A 163 7.26 -14.44 22.44
CA ASN A 163 7.27 -15.25 23.65
C ASN A 163 7.74 -14.45 24.87
N ALA A 164 8.74 -13.57 24.71
CA ALA A 164 9.17 -12.64 25.76
C ALA A 164 8.02 -11.73 26.25
N GLY A 165 7.21 -11.22 25.32
CA GLY A 165 6.03 -10.42 25.62
C GLY A 165 4.93 -11.20 26.36
N ARG A 166 4.67 -12.46 25.95
CA ARG A 166 3.70 -13.33 26.65
C ARG A 166 4.13 -13.57 28.10
N LEU A 167 5.39 -13.97 28.30
CA LEU A 167 5.99 -14.15 29.62
C LEU A 167 5.94 -12.88 30.46
N ALA A 168 6.22 -11.73 29.86
CA ALA A 168 6.13 -10.45 30.55
C ALA A 168 4.72 -10.19 31.10
N ARG A 169 3.65 -10.51 30.36
CA ARG A 169 2.29 -10.33 30.88
C ARG A 169 1.86 -11.40 31.89
N TRP A 170 2.32 -12.65 31.76
CA TRP A 170 1.98 -13.71 32.72
C TRP A 170 2.76 -13.66 34.03
N LEU A 171 3.96 -13.08 34.02
CA LEU A 171 4.77 -12.86 35.23
C LEU A 171 4.52 -11.46 35.85
N ASP A 172 3.49 -10.76 35.37
CA ASP A 172 3.12 -9.43 35.83
C ASP A 172 2.49 -9.48 37.23
N PRO A 173 3.01 -8.77 38.25
CA PRO A 173 2.41 -8.77 39.59
C PRO A 173 0.92 -8.41 39.62
N GLU A 174 0.45 -7.63 38.63
CA GLU A 174 -0.97 -7.28 38.46
C GLU A 174 -1.90 -8.47 38.28
N ILE A 175 -1.41 -9.61 37.76
CA ILE A 175 -2.25 -10.80 37.57
C ILE A 175 -2.34 -11.67 38.84
N ASN A 176 -1.73 -11.24 39.94
CA ASN A 176 -1.87 -11.81 41.28
C ASN A 176 -1.71 -13.36 41.33
N GLY A 177 -0.67 -13.87 40.67
CA GLY A 177 -0.36 -15.31 40.64
C GLY A 177 -1.37 -16.18 39.88
N PHE A 178 -2.18 -15.61 38.98
CA PHE A 178 -3.16 -16.36 38.20
C PHE A 178 -2.52 -17.46 37.32
N VAL A 179 -1.30 -17.24 36.82
CA VAL A 179 -0.49 -18.25 36.11
C VAL A 179 0.60 -18.76 37.08
N GLU A 180 0.71 -20.08 37.24
CA GLU A 180 1.67 -20.73 38.16
C GLU A 180 2.69 -21.65 37.46
N ALA A 181 2.38 -22.09 36.25
CA ALA A 181 3.28 -22.86 35.42
C ALA A 181 3.10 -22.50 33.94
N LEU A 182 3.98 -23.02 33.09
CA LEU A 182 3.97 -22.84 31.65
C LEU A 182 4.09 -24.19 30.97
N GLN A 183 3.22 -24.47 30.02
CA GLN A 183 3.34 -25.64 29.15
C GLN A 183 4.07 -25.26 27.87
N TYR A 184 5.03 -26.09 27.45
CA TYR A 184 5.73 -25.92 26.17
C TYR A 184 4.90 -26.55 25.04
N ASP A 185 4.44 -25.74 24.10
CA ASP A 185 3.63 -26.16 22.95
C ASP A 185 4.47 -26.09 21.68
N ALA A 186 4.60 -27.20 20.95
CA ALA A 186 5.37 -27.28 19.72
C ALA A 186 4.54 -27.85 18.56
N ILE A 187 4.56 -27.17 17.40
CA ILE A 187 3.95 -27.74 16.19
C ILE A 187 4.76 -28.97 15.74
N ILE A 188 4.22 -30.17 16.01
CA ILE A 188 4.81 -31.46 15.66
C ILE A 188 4.61 -31.79 14.17
N ASP A 189 5.68 -31.71 13.38
CA ASP A 189 5.75 -32.25 12.03
C ASP A 189 7.18 -32.68 11.65
N ARG A 190 7.40 -32.94 10.36
CA ARG A 190 8.70 -33.35 9.78
C ARG A 190 9.87 -32.37 9.99
N ARG A 191 9.62 -31.15 10.48
CA ARG A 191 10.62 -30.08 10.71
C ARG A 191 10.93 -29.88 12.19
N THR A 192 10.17 -30.49 13.09
CA THR A 192 10.38 -30.36 14.54
C THR A 192 11.70 -31.04 14.91
N THR A 193 12.48 -30.41 15.79
CA THR A 193 13.73 -30.96 16.33
C THR A 193 13.46 -32.03 17.38
N GLU A 194 14.51 -32.74 17.79
CA GLU A 194 14.44 -33.66 18.93
C GLU A 194 14.08 -32.91 20.23
N LEU A 195 14.76 -31.79 20.50
CA LEU A 195 14.45 -30.87 21.61
C LEU A 195 12.97 -30.50 21.68
N CYS A 196 12.40 -29.96 20.61
CA CYS A 196 11.00 -29.52 20.62
C CYS A 196 10.01 -30.68 20.71
N ARG A 197 10.36 -31.91 20.25
CA ARG A 197 9.55 -33.12 20.47
C ARG A 197 9.63 -33.63 21.91
N HIS A 198 10.79 -33.49 22.54
CA HIS A 198 11.03 -33.91 23.93
C HIS A 198 10.31 -33.00 24.94
N LEU A 199 10.26 -31.70 24.63
CA LEU A 199 9.60 -30.70 25.47
C LEU A 199 8.11 -30.52 25.18
N ASP A 200 7.58 -31.02 24.07
CA ASP A 200 6.16 -30.84 23.73
C ASP A 200 5.23 -31.39 24.83
N GLY A 201 4.30 -30.55 25.27
CA GLY A 201 3.38 -30.82 26.37
C GLY A 201 3.98 -30.73 27.78
N LYS A 202 5.30 -30.53 27.94
CA LYS A 202 5.99 -30.45 29.25
C LYS A 202 5.68 -29.17 30.00
N ILE A 203 5.51 -29.29 31.32
CA ILE A 203 5.10 -28.19 32.20
C ILE A 203 6.25 -27.81 33.15
N VAL A 204 6.57 -26.51 33.18
CA VAL A 204 7.60 -25.91 34.05
C VAL A 204 6.97 -24.88 34.99
N SER A 205 7.28 -24.94 36.29
CA SER A 205 6.79 -23.94 37.25
C SER A 205 7.43 -22.57 37.00
N ILE A 206 6.65 -21.48 37.15
CA ILE A 206 7.18 -20.10 37.03
C ILE A 206 8.35 -19.79 38.00
N LYS A 207 8.52 -20.62 39.04
CA LYS A 207 9.61 -20.51 40.01
C LYS A 207 10.97 -20.87 39.40
N ARG A 208 11.01 -21.67 38.33
CA ARG A 208 12.22 -22.03 37.55
C ARG A 208 12.52 -20.99 36.47
N ALA A 209 12.62 -19.72 36.89
CA ALA A 209 12.72 -18.57 35.98
C ALA A 209 13.99 -18.57 35.10
N ASP A 210 15.06 -19.21 35.58
CA ASP A 210 16.29 -19.49 34.85
C ASP A 210 16.07 -20.49 33.69
N VAL A 211 15.40 -21.61 33.97
CA VAL A 211 15.02 -22.62 32.96
C VAL A 211 14.05 -22.03 31.95
N ILE A 212 13.04 -21.29 32.41
CA ILE A 212 12.09 -20.61 31.50
C ILE A 212 12.83 -19.64 30.59
N ALA A 213 13.75 -18.82 31.10
CA ALA A 213 14.54 -17.91 30.27
C ALA A 213 15.37 -18.70 29.23
N GLU A 214 16.13 -19.71 29.66
CA GLU A 214 16.99 -20.49 28.79
C GLU A 214 16.24 -21.22 27.66
N TYR A 215 15.08 -21.80 27.97
CA TYR A 215 14.29 -22.64 27.06
C TYR A 215 13.14 -21.90 26.35
N THR A 216 13.03 -20.57 26.50
CA THR A 216 11.98 -19.78 25.82
C THR A 216 12.17 -19.80 24.31
N PRO A 217 11.19 -20.29 23.53
CA PRO A 217 11.34 -20.41 22.08
C PRO A 217 11.56 -19.05 21.39
N PRO A 218 12.29 -19.01 20.26
CA PRO A 218 12.79 -20.13 19.48
C PRO A 218 14.06 -20.75 20.07
N ASN A 219 14.10 -22.09 20.15
CA ASN A 219 15.28 -22.83 20.66
C ASN A 219 16.22 -23.32 19.55
N HIS A 220 15.86 -23.07 18.28
CA HIS A 220 16.61 -23.42 17.08
C HIS A 220 16.09 -22.62 15.87
N PHE A 221 16.80 -22.66 14.73
CA PHE A 221 16.32 -22.03 13.50
C PHE A 221 14.96 -22.59 13.07
N GLN A 222 14.02 -21.69 12.73
CA GLN A 222 12.66 -22.05 12.28
C GLN A 222 11.84 -22.84 13.33
N CYS A 223 12.17 -22.73 14.62
CA CYS A 223 11.34 -23.20 15.72
C CYS A 223 9.93 -22.58 15.63
N ARG A 224 8.91 -23.41 15.90
CA ARG A 224 7.48 -23.03 15.93
C ARG A 224 6.86 -23.53 17.23
N SER A 225 7.55 -23.23 18.32
CA SER A 225 7.10 -23.52 19.67
C SER A 225 6.73 -22.22 20.36
N THR A 226 5.84 -22.30 21.34
CA THR A 226 5.45 -21.19 22.20
C THR A 226 5.20 -21.72 23.61
N TRP A 227 5.04 -20.80 24.56
CA TRP A 227 4.53 -21.13 25.88
C TRP A 227 3.00 -21.04 25.87
N LEU A 228 2.33 -21.90 26.64
CA LEU A 228 0.94 -21.76 27.05
C LEU A 228 0.89 -21.53 28.58
N PRO A 229 -0.03 -20.70 29.09
CA PRO A 229 -0.16 -20.47 30.52
C PRO A 229 -0.89 -21.63 31.19
N VAL A 230 -0.39 -22.09 32.33
CA VAL A 230 -1.10 -23.02 33.22
C VAL A 230 -1.48 -22.25 34.48
N THR A 231 -2.79 -22.21 34.76
CA THR A 231 -3.35 -21.38 35.83
C THR A 231 -3.34 -22.09 37.18
N LYS A 232 -3.48 -21.30 38.27
CA LYS A 232 -3.67 -21.81 39.65
C LYS A 232 -4.93 -22.69 39.84
N TYR A 233 -5.80 -22.78 38.82
CA TYR A 233 -7.04 -23.57 38.85
C TYR A 233 -6.92 -24.92 38.14
N GLU A 234 -5.78 -25.20 37.50
CA GLU A 234 -5.52 -26.44 36.78
C GLU A 234 -4.69 -27.41 37.64
N GLU A 235 -4.90 -28.72 37.46
CA GLU A 235 -4.02 -29.74 38.04
C GLU A 235 -2.78 -29.89 37.17
N TRP A 236 -1.60 -29.68 37.74
CA TRP A 236 -0.32 -29.77 37.02
C TRP A 236 0.82 -30.30 37.91
N GLU A 237 1.86 -30.85 37.28
CA GLU A 237 3.13 -31.21 37.90
C GLU A 237 4.30 -30.64 37.08
N ASP A 238 5.44 -30.37 37.72
CA ASP A 238 6.64 -29.88 37.04
C ASP A 238 7.44 -31.07 36.50
N ASP A 239 7.22 -31.40 35.22
CA ASP A 239 7.86 -32.52 34.54
C ASP A 239 8.92 -32.10 33.51
N PHE A 240 9.31 -30.82 33.53
CA PHE A 240 10.22 -30.21 32.57
C PHE A 240 11.69 -30.58 32.83
N THR A 241 12.28 -31.33 31.91
CA THR A 241 13.67 -31.79 31.95
C THR A 241 14.59 -30.90 31.11
N VAL A 242 15.87 -30.85 31.49
CA VAL A 242 16.92 -30.04 30.81
C VAL A 242 17.96 -30.93 30.12
N ASP A 243 17.53 -32.12 29.67
CA ASP A 243 18.41 -33.18 29.14
C ASP A 243 18.96 -32.87 27.75
N ILE A 244 18.31 -31.96 27.01
CA ILE A 244 18.69 -31.52 25.67
C ILE A 244 18.73 -29.99 25.69
N GLU A 245 19.89 -29.41 25.40
CA GLU A 245 20.07 -27.95 25.39
C GLU A 245 19.55 -27.30 24.08
N PRO A 246 19.11 -26.02 24.11
CA PRO A 246 18.88 -25.22 22.90
C PRO A 246 20.11 -25.10 21.99
N ASP A 247 19.89 -24.85 20.69
CA ASP A 247 20.98 -24.59 19.75
C ASP A 247 21.82 -23.37 20.19
N LYS A 248 23.12 -23.41 19.90
CA LYS A 248 24.04 -22.31 20.23
C LYS A 248 23.58 -21.00 19.58
N GLY A 249 23.34 -19.99 20.42
CA GLY A 249 22.84 -18.67 20.01
C GLY A 249 21.34 -18.44 20.26
N PHE A 250 20.57 -19.49 20.59
CA PHE A 250 19.12 -19.39 20.83
C PHE A 250 18.74 -19.12 22.30
N VAL A 251 19.62 -19.49 23.25
CA VAL A 251 19.43 -19.25 24.70
C VAL A 251 19.05 -17.79 24.99
N PHE A 252 17.86 -17.58 25.56
CA PHE A 252 17.33 -16.25 25.81
C PHE A 252 17.66 -15.75 27.22
N LYS A 253 18.48 -14.70 27.31
CA LYS A 253 18.94 -14.13 28.59
C LYS A 253 18.28 -12.80 28.94
N ALA A 254 17.06 -12.57 28.48
CA ALA A 254 16.30 -11.39 28.91
C ALA A 254 16.01 -11.49 30.41
N PRO A 255 16.11 -10.39 31.16
CA PRO A 255 15.81 -10.39 32.59
C PRO A 255 14.30 -10.27 32.78
N LEU A 256 13.56 -11.30 32.37
CA LEU A 256 12.10 -11.29 32.20
C LEU A 256 11.30 -10.83 33.44
N PRO A 257 11.71 -11.12 34.69
CA PRO A 257 11.08 -10.51 35.87
C PRO A 257 11.42 -9.02 36.06
N LYS A 258 12.61 -8.56 35.64
CA LYS A 258 13.12 -7.20 35.88
C LYS A 258 12.65 -6.15 34.87
N LEU A 259 12.27 -6.56 33.65
CA LEU A 259 11.70 -5.66 32.63
C LEU A 259 10.42 -4.94 33.10
N LEU A 260 9.86 -5.36 34.23
CA LEU A 260 8.56 -4.96 34.77
C LEU A 260 8.64 -4.42 36.22
N GLN A 261 9.84 -4.34 36.81
CA GLN A 261 10.03 -4.03 38.23
C GLN A 261 9.98 -2.52 38.59
N GLY A 262 9.72 -1.64 37.61
CA GLY A 262 9.67 -0.18 37.77
C GLY A 262 8.34 0.50 37.38
N LYS A 263 7.25 -0.27 37.21
CA LYS A 263 5.96 0.27 36.71
C LYS A 263 5.34 1.32 37.64
N THR A 264 4.97 2.46 37.05
CA THR A 264 4.06 3.45 37.66
C THR A 264 2.63 3.35 37.12
N GLU A 265 2.44 2.66 35.99
CA GLU A 265 1.19 2.50 35.25
C GLU A 265 1.03 1.04 34.81
N PRO A 266 -0.20 0.54 34.57
CA PRO A 266 -0.42 -0.82 34.12
C PRO A 266 0.25 -1.14 32.77
N LEU A 267 0.75 -2.36 32.63
CA LEU A 267 1.43 -2.79 31.40
C LEU A 267 0.49 -2.78 30.19
N VAL A 268 -0.79 -3.06 30.42
CA VAL A 268 -1.83 -3.08 29.40
C VAL A 268 -3.02 -2.28 29.90
N GLN A 269 -3.46 -1.31 29.11
CA GLN A 269 -4.61 -0.46 29.42
C GLN A 269 -5.54 -0.34 28.21
N PRO A 270 -6.86 -0.10 28.41
CA PRO A 270 -7.74 0.26 27.31
C PRO A 270 -7.22 1.53 26.64
N LYS A 271 -7.05 1.50 25.31
CA LYS A 271 -6.67 2.70 24.55
C LYS A 271 -7.69 3.79 24.82
N LYS A 272 -7.19 4.97 25.16
CA LYS A 272 -8.04 6.15 25.21
C LYS A 272 -8.67 6.36 23.84
N LYS A 273 -10.01 6.27 23.77
CA LYS A 273 -10.75 6.44 22.52
C LYS A 273 -10.43 7.80 21.92
N ILE A 274 -9.69 7.79 20.82
CA ILE A 274 -9.29 8.97 20.08
C ILE A 274 -10.57 9.58 19.48
N ASP A 275 -10.89 10.85 19.73
CA ASP A 275 -11.95 11.51 18.97
C ASP A 275 -11.39 11.85 17.57
N PRO A 276 -11.88 11.23 16.48
CA PRO A 276 -11.38 11.53 15.13
C PRO A 276 -11.57 13.00 14.74
N ARG A 277 -12.44 13.76 15.42
CA ARG A 277 -12.61 15.21 15.20
C ARG A 277 -11.40 16.04 15.63
N GLU A 278 -10.50 15.50 16.45
CA GLU A 278 -9.31 16.19 16.94
C GLU A 278 -8.02 15.74 16.22
N VAL A 279 -8.06 14.62 15.49
CA VAL A 279 -6.88 14.05 14.83
C VAL A 279 -6.50 14.87 13.60
N THR A 280 -5.22 15.26 13.54
CA THR A 280 -4.61 15.97 12.41
C THR A 280 -3.30 15.33 11.93
N ASP A 281 -2.77 14.35 12.67
CA ASP A 281 -1.56 13.61 12.31
C ASP A 281 -1.84 12.61 11.17
N PRO A 282 -1.15 12.73 10.01
CA PRO A 282 -1.37 11.85 8.86
C PRO A 282 -1.11 10.36 9.15
N ASP A 283 -0.14 10.04 9.99
CA ASP A 283 0.23 8.65 10.30
C ASP A 283 -0.75 8.01 11.29
N ILE A 284 -1.36 8.79 12.18
CA ILE A 284 -2.51 8.33 12.97
C ILE A 284 -3.71 8.11 12.03
N ILE A 285 -4.03 9.09 11.17
CA ILE A 285 -5.18 9.03 10.23
C ILE A 285 -5.09 7.81 9.32
N ARG A 286 -3.91 7.48 8.78
CA ARG A 286 -3.69 6.28 7.94
C ARG A 286 -4.16 4.97 8.58
N ASN A 287 -4.12 4.88 9.91
CA ASN A 287 -4.44 3.67 10.67
C ASN A 287 -5.85 3.67 11.28
N LEU A 288 -6.62 4.75 11.16
CA LEU A 288 -7.99 4.81 11.66
C LEU A 288 -8.94 3.83 10.90
N PRO A 289 -9.99 3.32 11.55
CA PRO A 289 -11.16 2.72 10.89
C PRO A 289 -11.76 3.65 9.83
N ASP A 290 -12.49 3.12 8.84
CA ASP A 290 -12.93 3.94 7.70
C ASP A 290 -13.88 5.09 8.07
N ASP A 291 -14.77 4.90 9.04
CA ASP A 291 -15.69 5.97 9.47
C ASP A 291 -14.97 7.05 10.30
N ASP A 292 -14.00 6.66 11.13
CA ASP A 292 -13.14 7.59 11.86
C ASP A 292 -12.20 8.33 10.91
N PHE A 293 -11.67 7.66 9.87
CA PHE A 293 -10.91 8.28 8.78
C PHE A 293 -11.75 9.34 8.06
N LYS A 294 -13.02 9.04 7.72
CA LYS A 294 -13.94 10.01 7.08
C LYS A 294 -14.18 11.26 7.93
N ILE A 295 -14.09 11.16 9.26
CA ILE A 295 -14.20 12.31 10.16
C ILE A 295 -12.85 13.05 10.20
N ALA A 296 -11.75 12.34 10.47
CA ALA A 296 -10.44 12.93 10.67
C ALA A 296 -9.83 13.56 9.41
N ILE A 297 -10.11 13.02 8.22
CA ILE A 297 -9.66 13.58 6.94
C ILE A 297 -10.23 15.00 6.72
N GLY A 298 -11.40 15.30 7.31
CA GLY A 298 -12.00 16.63 7.31
C GLY A 298 -11.11 17.70 7.97
N ASN A 299 -10.27 17.31 8.94
CA ASN A 299 -9.40 18.21 9.70
C ASN A 299 -8.12 18.61 8.95
N ILE A 300 -7.73 17.87 7.90
CA ILE A 300 -6.54 18.15 7.10
C ILE A 300 -6.77 19.41 6.26
N LYS A 301 -6.02 20.48 6.56
CA LYS A 301 -6.12 21.79 5.90
C LYS A 301 -5.28 21.89 4.62
N ASP A 302 -4.24 21.07 4.49
CA ASP A 302 -3.42 20.95 3.28
C ASP A 302 -4.16 20.06 2.28
N ILE A 303 -4.65 20.64 1.18
CA ILE A 303 -5.45 19.91 0.20
C ILE A 303 -4.61 18.91 -0.61
N ALA A 304 -3.32 19.18 -0.83
CA ALA A 304 -2.43 18.26 -1.53
C ALA A 304 -2.19 16.99 -0.68
N LEU A 305 -1.94 17.19 0.62
CA LEU A 305 -1.83 16.09 1.59
C LEU A 305 -3.15 15.34 1.75
N LYS A 306 -4.29 16.06 1.83
CA LYS A 306 -5.62 15.45 1.87
C LYS A 306 -5.87 14.57 0.65
N LEU A 307 -5.62 15.08 -0.55
CA LEU A 307 -5.78 14.34 -1.81
C LEU A 307 -4.92 13.07 -1.85
N ALA A 308 -3.68 13.13 -1.37
CA ALA A 308 -2.81 11.96 -1.26
C ALA A 308 -3.38 10.90 -0.30
N LEU A 309 -3.77 11.30 0.92
CA LEU A 309 -4.37 10.40 1.92
C LEU A 309 -5.70 9.79 1.45
N VAL A 310 -6.52 10.58 0.75
CA VAL A 310 -7.80 10.15 0.17
C VAL A 310 -7.60 9.11 -0.93
N LYS A 311 -6.65 9.31 -1.86
CA LYS A 311 -6.29 8.31 -2.89
C LYS A 311 -5.70 7.04 -2.28
N GLU A 312 -4.81 7.18 -1.28
CA GLU A 312 -4.21 6.04 -0.55
C GLU A 312 -5.27 5.18 0.16
N ARG A 313 -6.24 5.82 0.85
CA ARG A 313 -7.35 5.11 1.49
C ARG A 313 -8.28 4.47 0.46
N ALA A 314 -8.59 5.18 -0.64
CA ALA A 314 -9.40 4.64 -1.72
C ALA A 314 -8.82 3.34 -2.29
N GLU A 315 -7.52 3.29 -2.59
CA GLU A 315 -6.86 2.09 -3.12
C GLU A 315 -6.92 0.90 -2.13
N LYS A 316 -6.67 1.16 -0.84
CA LYS A 316 -6.81 0.13 0.22
C LYS A 316 -8.24 -0.39 0.35
N MET A 317 -9.23 0.51 0.36
CA MET A 317 -10.65 0.14 0.36
C MET A 317 -11.03 -0.65 -0.88
N LEU A 318 -10.50 -0.26 -2.05
CA LEU A 318 -10.76 -0.87 -3.35
C LEU A 318 -10.36 -2.35 -3.34
N VAL A 319 -9.11 -2.65 -3.00
CA VAL A 319 -8.57 -4.02 -2.94
C VAL A 319 -9.38 -4.88 -1.95
N ARG A 320 -9.65 -4.34 -0.76
CA ARG A 320 -10.39 -5.04 0.30
C ARG A 320 -11.86 -5.31 -0.07
N GLU A 321 -12.54 -4.37 -0.73
CA GLU A 321 -13.97 -4.49 -1.06
C GLU A 321 -14.23 -5.36 -2.31
N THR A 322 -13.33 -5.32 -3.28
CA THR A 322 -13.55 -5.89 -4.61
C THR A 322 -12.74 -7.16 -4.86
N GLY A 323 -11.73 -7.41 -4.02
CA GLY A 323 -10.73 -8.45 -4.24
C GLY A 323 -9.81 -8.17 -5.43
N LEU A 324 -9.65 -6.89 -5.82
CA LEU A 324 -8.78 -6.44 -6.90
C LEU A 324 -7.40 -7.09 -6.80
N LYS A 325 -7.00 -7.76 -7.88
CA LYS A 325 -5.63 -8.21 -8.12
C LYS A 325 -5.17 -7.71 -9.48
N GLU A 326 -3.91 -7.30 -9.54
CA GLU A 326 -3.20 -6.88 -10.75
C GLU A 326 -2.11 -7.93 -11.03
N GLU A 327 -2.36 -8.88 -11.96
CA GLU A 327 -1.33 -9.81 -12.43
C GLU A 327 -0.59 -9.15 -13.62
N VAL A 328 0.71 -8.90 -13.50
CA VAL A 328 1.52 -8.41 -14.64
C VAL A 328 1.58 -9.51 -15.70
N VAL A 329 1.16 -9.20 -16.92
CA VAL A 329 1.37 -10.06 -18.09
C VAL A 329 2.69 -9.65 -18.74
N ASP A 330 3.55 -10.63 -19.01
CA ASP A 330 4.82 -10.40 -19.70
C ASP A 330 4.55 -9.91 -21.15
N ALA A 331 5.27 -8.86 -21.54
CA ALA A 331 5.05 -8.20 -22.82
C ALA A 331 5.61 -8.98 -24.01
N LEU A 332 4.70 -9.58 -24.79
CA LEU A 332 4.99 -9.89 -26.18
C LEU A 332 4.95 -8.58 -26.99
N PHE A 333 6.12 -8.17 -27.48
CA PHE A 333 6.27 -7.15 -28.52
C PHE A 333 6.50 -7.84 -29.87
N THR A 334 5.88 -7.38 -30.94
CA THR A 334 6.09 -7.92 -32.29
C THR A 334 6.05 -6.80 -33.31
N TYR A 335 7.08 -6.70 -34.15
CA TYR A 335 7.11 -5.76 -35.27
C TYR A 335 6.69 -6.47 -36.56
N TRP A 336 5.60 -5.98 -37.17
CA TRP A 336 4.98 -6.57 -38.36
C TRP A 336 5.56 -6.04 -39.68
N GLY A 337 6.44 -5.04 -39.63
CA GLY A 337 7.20 -4.55 -40.78
C GLY A 337 6.70 -3.20 -41.31
N TYR A 338 7.17 -2.85 -42.51
CA TYR A 338 6.96 -1.57 -43.18
C TYR A 338 6.34 -1.76 -44.57
N ASN A 339 5.20 -1.10 -44.82
CA ASN A 339 4.58 -0.98 -46.13
C ASN A 339 5.03 0.33 -46.82
N SER A 340 5.85 0.20 -47.86
CA SER A 340 6.37 1.33 -48.63
C SER A 340 5.32 2.11 -49.40
N ASP A 341 4.22 1.46 -49.77
CA ASP A 341 3.21 2.05 -50.66
C ASP A 341 2.23 2.94 -49.88
N GLU A 342 2.11 2.69 -48.56
CA GLU A 342 1.22 3.40 -47.64
C GLU A 342 1.97 4.33 -46.66
N LEU A 343 3.32 4.30 -46.66
CA LEU A 343 4.18 4.99 -45.68
C LEU A 343 3.80 4.62 -44.23
N GLU A 344 3.55 3.33 -44.00
CA GLU A 344 3.06 2.80 -42.73
C GLU A 344 3.94 1.64 -42.24
N GLY A 345 4.50 1.74 -41.04
CA GLY A 345 5.11 0.61 -40.33
C GLY A 345 4.21 0.17 -39.21
N SER A 346 4.12 -1.12 -38.86
CA SER A 346 3.18 -1.58 -37.83
C SER A 346 3.84 -2.47 -36.77
N PHE A 347 3.37 -2.34 -35.53
CA PHE A 347 3.79 -3.19 -34.42
C PHE A 347 2.60 -3.59 -33.56
N GLU A 348 2.78 -4.67 -32.80
CA GLU A 348 1.85 -5.20 -31.84
C GLU A 348 2.52 -5.28 -30.47
N ILE A 349 1.78 -4.91 -29.44
CA ILE A 349 2.19 -5.09 -28.05
C ILE A 349 0.92 -5.39 -27.23
N PHE A 350 0.97 -6.44 -26.39
CA PHE A 350 -0.18 -6.93 -25.63
C PHE A 350 -1.44 -7.20 -26.49
N ASP A 351 -1.28 -8.00 -27.55
CA ASP A 351 -2.34 -8.41 -28.50
C ASP A 351 -3.12 -7.21 -29.10
N THR A 352 -2.44 -6.07 -29.26
CA THR A 352 -3.02 -4.83 -29.79
C THR A 352 -2.12 -4.27 -30.88
N LEU A 353 -2.64 -4.18 -32.11
CA LEU A 353 -1.94 -3.69 -33.29
C LEU A 353 -1.98 -2.14 -33.37
N TYR A 354 -0.84 -1.50 -33.58
CA TYR A 354 -0.67 -0.05 -33.65
C TYR A 354 -0.11 0.41 -35.00
N LYS A 355 -0.83 1.39 -35.61
CA LYS A 355 -0.58 2.18 -36.84
C LYS A 355 0.67 1.79 -37.66
N PHE A 356 1.61 2.68 -37.98
CA PHE A 356 1.95 4.07 -37.62
C PHE A 356 2.72 4.73 -38.79
N TYR A 357 2.81 6.07 -38.86
CA TYR A 357 3.45 6.73 -40.00
C TYR A 357 4.98 6.51 -40.04
N MET A 358 5.50 6.07 -41.17
CA MET A 358 6.90 5.68 -41.34
C MET A 358 7.38 6.04 -42.75
N THR A 359 8.51 6.74 -42.86
CA THR A 359 9.16 7.03 -44.15
C THR A 359 10.38 6.13 -44.38
N PRO A 360 10.89 6.01 -45.61
CA PRO A 360 12.11 5.25 -45.89
C PRO A 360 13.32 5.69 -45.05
N GLU A 361 13.42 6.98 -44.75
CA GLU A 361 14.52 7.58 -43.98
C GLU A 361 14.47 7.22 -42.49
N MET A 362 13.29 6.90 -41.95
CA MET A 362 13.12 6.46 -40.56
C MET A 362 13.55 5.00 -40.35
N ARG A 363 13.70 4.23 -41.44
CA ARG A 363 13.73 2.77 -41.40
C ARG A 363 14.85 2.18 -40.54
N GLU A 364 16.08 2.63 -40.73
CA GLU A 364 17.24 2.10 -40.00
C GLU A 364 17.11 2.35 -38.49
N THR A 365 16.70 3.55 -38.11
CA THR A 365 16.43 3.95 -36.72
C THR A 365 15.30 3.13 -36.08
N VAL A 366 14.21 2.88 -36.82
CA VAL A 366 13.09 2.04 -36.34
C VAL A 366 13.49 0.58 -36.21
N GLU A 367 14.25 0.03 -37.16
CA GLU A 367 14.74 -1.36 -37.09
C GLU A 367 15.73 -1.56 -35.92
N GLU A 368 16.54 -0.56 -35.57
CA GLU A 368 17.40 -0.59 -34.38
C GLU A 368 16.57 -0.54 -33.07
N LEU A 369 15.58 0.35 -33.00
CA LEU A 369 14.66 0.43 -31.87
C LEU A 369 13.93 -0.91 -31.65
N VAL A 370 13.40 -1.50 -32.72
CA VAL A 370 12.71 -2.80 -32.69
C VAL A 370 13.59 -3.90 -32.08
N ARG A 371 14.89 -3.96 -32.41
CA ARG A 371 15.82 -4.93 -31.80
C ARG A 371 15.98 -4.71 -30.29
N LYS A 372 16.10 -3.46 -29.85
CA LYS A 372 16.19 -3.10 -28.42
C LYS A 372 14.90 -3.44 -27.67
N LEU A 373 13.73 -3.28 -28.32
CA LEU A 373 12.44 -3.64 -27.75
C LEU A 373 12.26 -5.17 -27.62
N TYR A 374 12.65 -5.96 -28.63
CA TYR A 374 12.62 -7.42 -28.53
C TYR A 374 13.49 -7.93 -27.36
N ASP A 375 14.76 -7.51 -27.28
CA ASP A 375 15.67 -7.94 -26.19
C ASP A 375 15.15 -7.52 -24.81
N ALA A 376 14.62 -6.30 -24.68
CA ALA A 376 14.04 -5.81 -23.45
C ALA A 376 12.78 -6.58 -23.02
N GLY A 377 11.90 -6.92 -23.97
CA GLY A 377 10.67 -7.66 -23.71
C GLY A 377 10.93 -9.09 -23.27
N ASP A 378 11.66 -9.86 -24.09
CA ASP A 378 11.84 -11.30 -23.89
C ASP A 378 12.75 -11.64 -22.70
N ASN A 379 13.77 -10.82 -22.41
CA ASN A 379 14.78 -11.14 -21.39
C ASN A 379 14.63 -10.36 -20.07
N TYR A 380 13.95 -9.20 -20.07
CA TYR A 380 13.95 -8.26 -18.93
C TYR A 380 12.57 -7.67 -18.57
N GLY A 381 11.52 -7.97 -19.34
CA GLY A 381 10.13 -7.63 -19.04
C GLY A 381 9.75 -6.14 -19.17
N ASN A 382 8.55 -5.82 -18.69
CA ASN A 382 7.83 -4.59 -19.05
C ASN A 382 8.54 -3.28 -18.65
N GLU A 383 9.28 -3.25 -17.55
CA GLU A 383 10.00 -2.04 -17.12
C GLU A 383 11.25 -1.79 -17.98
N ALA A 384 11.88 -2.83 -18.53
CA ALA A 384 12.97 -2.69 -19.49
C ALA A 384 12.46 -2.16 -20.85
N LEU A 385 11.32 -2.68 -21.35
CA LEU A 385 10.65 -2.15 -22.54
C LEU A 385 10.33 -0.66 -22.39
N LYS A 386 9.71 -0.29 -21.27
CA LYS A 386 9.39 1.10 -20.95
C LYS A 386 10.64 1.99 -20.91
N LYS A 387 11.74 1.51 -20.33
CA LYS A 387 13.03 2.21 -20.33
C LYS A 387 13.55 2.45 -21.76
N VAL A 388 13.53 1.44 -22.62
CA VAL A 388 13.94 1.58 -24.04
C VAL A 388 13.06 2.60 -24.79
N ILE A 389 11.73 2.57 -24.57
CA ILE A 389 10.80 3.53 -25.16
C ILE A 389 11.10 4.96 -24.71
N GLU A 390 11.38 5.18 -23.41
CA GLU A 390 11.69 6.50 -22.87
C GLU A 390 13.08 7.01 -23.27
N GLU A 391 14.09 6.13 -23.39
CA GLU A 391 15.40 6.49 -23.94
C GLU A 391 15.29 6.92 -25.41
N PHE A 392 14.54 6.17 -26.23
CA PHE A 392 14.25 6.56 -27.61
C PHE A 392 13.46 7.87 -27.69
N ALA A 393 12.44 8.05 -26.84
CA ALA A 393 11.67 9.29 -26.80
C ALA A 393 12.49 10.51 -26.35
N LYS A 394 13.52 10.31 -25.52
CA LYS A 394 14.45 11.37 -25.12
C LYS A 394 15.39 11.79 -26.25
N GLU A 395 15.82 10.85 -27.09
CA GLU A 395 16.73 11.11 -28.21
C GLU A 395 16.01 11.63 -29.47
N TYR A 396 14.83 11.08 -29.79
CA TYR A 396 14.08 11.36 -31.02
C TYR A 396 12.80 12.17 -30.82
N GLY A 397 12.34 12.40 -29.59
CA GLY A 397 11.05 13.09 -29.32
C GLY A 397 10.98 14.56 -29.70
N SER A 398 12.10 15.20 -30.04
CA SER A 398 12.15 16.55 -30.62
C SER A 398 11.92 16.57 -32.14
N LYS A 399 11.95 15.41 -32.80
CA LYS A 399 11.80 15.24 -34.26
C LYS A 399 10.34 14.89 -34.61
N PRO A 400 9.62 15.74 -35.37
CA PRO A 400 8.19 15.55 -35.65
C PRO A 400 7.85 14.19 -36.29
N GLU A 401 8.73 13.65 -37.11
CA GLU A 401 8.53 12.40 -37.84
C GLU A 401 8.43 11.17 -36.92
N TYR A 402 9.02 11.20 -35.72
CA TYR A 402 8.94 10.11 -34.74
C TYR A 402 7.79 10.28 -33.72
N ALA A 403 7.07 11.41 -33.75
CA ALA A 403 6.08 11.74 -32.72
C ALA A 403 4.90 10.75 -32.65
N ASP A 404 4.44 10.25 -33.80
CA ASP A 404 3.35 9.26 -33.90
C ASP A 404 3.78 7.88 -33.36
N LEU A 405 4.99 7.43 -33.73
CA LEU A 405 5.59 6.19 -33.22
C LEU A 405 5.79 6.24 -31.70
N ILE A 406 6.40 7.31 -31.18
CA ILE A 406 6.64 7.49 -29.75
C ILE A 406 5.32 7.53 -28.98
N ALA A 407 4.30 8.22 -29.50
CA ALA A 407 2.98 8.26 -28.89
C ALA A 407 2.32 6.86 -28.83
N LYS A 408 2.42 6.08 -29.91
CA LYS A 408 1.87 4.71 -29.97
C LYS A 408 2.64 3.72 -29.11
N LEU A 409 3.97 3.79 -29.04
CA LEU A 409 4.78 2.95 -28.15
C LEU A 409 4.48 3.26 -26.68
N ARG A 410 4.43 4.54 -26.30
CA ARG A 410 4.01 4.97 -24.95
C ARG A 410 2.58 4.51 -24.63
N GLN A 411 1.65 4.65 -25.57
CA GLN A 411 0.28 4.17 -25.41
C GLN A 411 0.26 2.64 -25.19
N GLY A 412 0.97 1.87 -26.01
CA GLY A 412 1.05 0.41 -25.90
C GLY A 412 1.63 -0.07 -24.59
N ILE A 413 2.76 0.51 -24.14
CA ILE A 413 3.37 0.13 -22.85
C ILE A 413 2.57 0.66 -21.66
N SER A 414 1.86 1.79 -21.77
CA SER A 414 0.90 2.24 -20.74
C SER A 414 -0.33 1.34 -20.65
N GLN A 415 -0.69 0.69 -21.76
CA GLN A 415 -1.76 -0.31 -21.85
C GLN A 415 -1.26 -1.72 -21.51
N ALA A 416 -0.08 -1.87 -20.87
CA ALA A 416 0.40 -3.13 -20.32
C ALA A 416 -0.68 -3.77 -19.44
N ARG A 417 -1.36 -4.77 -20.01
CA ARG A 417 -2.61 -5.27 -19.45
C ARG A 417 -2.29 -6.11 -18.23
N TYR A 418 -2.43 -5.50 -17.05
CA TYR A 418 -2.65 -6.29 -15.85
C TYR A 418 -3.86 -7.18 -16.08
N LYS A 419 -3.68 -8.49 -15.95
CA LYS A 419 -4.82 -9.41 -15.87
C LYS A 419 -5.51 -9.14 -14.54
N MET A 420 -6.56 -8.34 -14.62
CA MET A 420 -7.27 -7.81 -13.47
C MET A 420 -8.39 -8.77 -13.07
N THR A 421 -8.42 -9.18 -11.80
CA THR A 421 -9.58 -9.89 -11.24
C THR A 421 -10.25 -9.02 -10.20
N TRP A 422 -11.55 -8.80 -10.34
CA TRP A 422 -12.33 -7.83 -9.56
C TRP A 422 -13.79 -8.29 -9.47
N LYS A 423 -14.47 -8.09 -8.32
CA LYS A 423 -15.82 -8.63 -8.04
C LYS A 423 -16.99 -7.66 -8.23
N GLY A 424 -16.75 -6.50 -8.82
CA GLY A 424 -17.70 -5.38 -8.87
C GLY A 424 -17.50 -4.39 -7.72
N LEU A 425 -17.95 -3.15 -7.90
CA LEU A 425 -18.03 -2.16 -6.83
C LEU A 425 -18.92 -2.71 -5.70
N LYS A 426 -18.47 -2.61 -4.44
CA LYS A 426 -19.33 -2.93 -3.30
C LYS A 426 -20.47 -1.90 -3.19
N PRO A 427 -21.72 -2.29 -2.87
CA PRO A 427 -22.78 -1.34 -2.57
C PRO A 427 -22.50 -0.48 -1.33
N VAL A 428 -23.06 0.72 -1.29
CA VAL A 428 -23.06 1.61 -0.12
C VAL A 428 -24.39 1.44 0.63
N GLU A 429 -24.36 1.49 1.97
CA GLU A 429 -25.57 1.43 2.78
C GLU A 429 -26.37 2.73 2.70
N GLN A 430 -27.69 2.63 2.58
CA GLN A 430 -28.60 3.77 2.40
C GLN A 430 -29.75 3.75 3.41
N THR A 431 -29.87 4.80 4.20
CA THR A 431 -31.08 5.09 5.01
C THR A 431 -32.21 5.62 4.13
N GLU A 432 -33.44 5.66 4.65
CA GLU A 432 -34.59 6.23 3.91
C GLU A 432 -34.41 7.73 3.61
N GLU A 433 -33.71 8.46 4.47
CA GLU A 433 -33.37 9.87 4.29
C GLU A 433 -32.37 10.03 3.14
N SER A 434 -31.33 9.20 3.13
CA SER A 434 -30.31 9.18 2.08
C SER A 434 -30.89 8.83 0.70
N LYS A 435 -31.81 7.86 0.64
CA LYS A 435 -32.53 7.51 -0.60
C LYS A 435 -33.30 8.69 -1.18
N LYS A 436 -33.92 9.53 -0.35
CA LYS A 436 -34.68 10.72 -0.79
C LYS A 436 -33.78 11.76 -1.47
N LEU A 437 -32.53 11.93 -1.03
CA LEU A 437 -31.61 12.91 -1.60
C LEU A 437 -31.11 12.53 -3.01
N LEU A 438 -30.92 11.23 -3.26
CA LEU A 438 -30.47 10.67 -4.54
C LEU A 438 -31.61 10.32 -5.50
N THR A 439 -32.88 10.39 -5.06
CA THR A 439 -34.06 10.11 -5.89
C THR A 439 -34.37 11.30 -6.81
N MET A 440 -34.51 11.04 -8.10
CA MET A 440 -34.83 12.03 -9.12
C MET A 440 -36.31 11.96 -9.51
N SER A 441 -36.91 13.13 -9.78
CA SER A 441 -38.29 13.20 -10.27
C SER A 441 -38.39 12.76 -11.72
N MET A 442 -39.26 11.79 -12.02
CA MET A 442 -39.53 11.35 -13.40
C MET A 442 -40.51 12.32 -14.12
N PRO A 443 -40.33 12.60 -15.42
CA PRO A 443 -41.32 13.35 -16.19
C PRO A 443 -42.59 12.50 -16.38
N PRO A 444 -43.81 13.07 -16.43
CA PRO A 444 -45.01 12.29 -16.66
C PRO A 444 -45.04 11.71 -18.09
N ARG A 445 -45.57 10.49 -18.26
CA ARG A 445 -45.65 9.79 -19.56
C ARG A 445 -46.41 10.54 -20.65
N THR A 446 -47.29 11.47 -20.26
CA THR A 446 -48.11 12.30 -21.13
C THR A 446 -47.44 13.61 -21.57
N ALA A 447 -46.23 13.90 -21.07
CA ALA A 447 -45.53 15.11 -21.46
C ALA A 447 -44.99 15.01 -22.90
N ASN A 448 -44.99 16.15 -23.59
CA ASN A 448 -44.79 16.27 -25.04
C ASN A 448 -43.31 16.17 -25.47
N PHE A 449 -42.54 15.28 -24.85
CA PHE A 449 -41.15 14.98 -25.21
C PHE A 449 -41.13 13.93 -26.33
N ARG A 450 -40.37 14.20 -27.39
CA ARG A 450 -40.26 13.30 -28.57
C ARG A 450 -39.92 11.85 -28.19
N ASN A 451 -39.08 11.63 -27.17
CA ASN A 451 -38.71 10.31 -26.63
C ASN A 451 -38.95 10.21 -25.11
N ALA A 452 -40.10 10.63 -24.58
CA ALA A 452 -40.40 10.63 -23.13
C ALA A 452 -40.04 9.31 -22.39
N THR A 453 -40.27 8.17 -23.03
CA THR A 453 -39.96 6.82 -22.49
C THR A 453 -38.47 6.57 -22.33
N GLY A 454 -37.63 7.07 -23.25
CA GLY A 454 -36.17 6.90 -23.20
C GLY A 454 -35.56 7.62 -22.00
N LEU A 455 -35.96 8.89 -21.79
CA LEU A 455 -35.51 9.69 -20.65
C LEU A 455 -35.99 9.10 -19.31
N GLN A 456 -37.22 8.58 -19.22
CA GLN A 456 -37.68 7.86 -18.02
C GLN A 456 -36.82 6.63 -17.71
N GLN A 457 -36.40 5.87 -18.72
CA GLN A 457 -35.56 4.70 -18.53
C GLN A 457 -34.14 5.10 -18.10
N ALA A 458 -33.53 6.07 -18.77
CA ALA A 458 -32.21 6.60 -18.43
C ALA A 458 -32.13 7.13 -16.99
N LEU A 459 -33.12 7.93 -16.58
CA LEU A 459 -33.24 8.43 -15.20
C LEU A 459 -33.39 7.29 -14.18
N LYS A 460 -34.17 6.25 -14.50
CA LYS A 460 -34.41 5.12 -13.61
C LYS A 460 -33.15 4.26 -13.43
N GLU A 461 -32.43 3.98 -14.50
CA GLU A 461 -31.17 3.23 -14.48
C GLU A 461 -30.07 3.99 -13.74
N ALA A 462 -29.87 5.28 -14.07
CA ALA A 462 -28.94 6.15 -13.37
C ALA A 462 -29.27 6.24 -11.88
N GLN A 463 -30.53 6.50 -11.50
CA GLN A 463 -30.95 6.54 -10.10
C GLN A 463 -30.69 5.22 -9.38
N ALA A 464 -30.96 4.07 -10.00
CA ALA A 464 -30.72 2.77 -9.39
C ALA A 464 -29.21 2.53 -9.14
N TRP A 465 -28.34 2.98 -10.04
CA TRP A 465 -26.89 2.93 -9.85
C TRP A 465 -26.41 3.90 -8.76
N LEU A 466 -26.89 5.14 -8.76
CA LEU A 466 -26.56 6.17 -7.76
C LEU A 466 -26.92 5.67 -6.35
N LEU A 467 -28.16 5.20 -6.15
CA LEU A 467 -28.62 4.64 -4.88
C LEU A 467 -27.78 3.44 -4.43
N LYS A 468 -27.19 2.67 -5.35
CA LYS A 468 -26.41 1.48 -5.02
C LYS A 468 -24.96 1.80 -4.63
N TYR A 469 -24.32 2.82 -5.22
CA TYR A 469 -22.86 2.97 -5.14
C TYR A 469 -22.35 4.33 -4.64
N VAL A 470 -23.22 5.33 -4.43
CA VAL A 470 -22.83 6.71 -4.11
C VAL A 470 -23.12 7.06 -2.64
N ASP A 471 -22.12 7.61 -1.95
CA ASP A 471 -22.29 8.18 -0.60
C ASP A 471 -23.28 9.36 -0.64
N PRO A 472 -24.38 9.32 0.14
CA PRO A 472 -25.45 10.30 0.07
C PRO A 472 -25.04 11.72 0.52
N LYS A 473 -23.88 11.89 1.18
CA LYS A 473 -23.34 13.21 1.53
C LYS A 473 -22.91 14.04 0.31
N LEU A 474 -22.79 13.42 -0.86
CA LEU A 474 -22.55 14.11 -2.14
C LEU A 474 -23.79 14.85 -2.66
N ALA A 475 -24.98 14.35 -2.34
CA ALA A 475 -26.21 14.94 -2.82
C ALA A 475 -26.48 16.29 -2.12
N PRO A 476 -27.01 17.31 -2.83
CA PRO A 476 -27.44 18.55 -2.20
C PRO A 476 -28.46 18.27 -1.09
N LYS A 477 -28.44 19.05 0.00
CA LYS A 477 -29.41 18.91 1.11
C LYS A 477 -30.88 19.06 0.69
N THR A 478 -31.16 19.60 -0.49
CA THR A 478 -32.50 19.71 -1.07
C THR A 478 -32.84 18.62 -2.09
N GLY A 479 -32.00 17.58 -2.19
CA GLY A 479 -32.07 16.54 -3.22
C GLY A 479 -31.62 17.00 -4.61
N ILE A 480 -31.41 16.04 -5.51
CA ILE A 480 -31.13 16.28 -6.93
C ILE A 480 -32.42 16.73 -7.63
N LYS A 481 -32.44 17.94 -8.20
CA LYS A 481 -33.62 18.49 -8.87
C LYS A 481 -33.52 18.33 -10.38
N VAL A 482 -34.54 17.71 -10.98
CA VAL A 482 -34.60 17.52 -12.42
C VAL A 482 -35.66 18.42 -13.05
N ARG A 483 -35.29 19.06 -14.16
CA ARG A 483 -36.10 19.95 -14.98
C ARG A 483 -36.12 19.44 -16.41
N PHE A 484 -37.22 19.70 -17.11
CA PHE A 484 -37.45 19.19 -18.46
C PHE A 484 -37.87 20.31 -19.40
N LYS A 485 -37.28 20.34 -20.60
CA LYS A 485 -37.57 21.35 -21.62
C LYS A 485 -37.58 20.73 -23.02
N ASN A 486 -38.61 21.06 -23.80
CA ASN A 486 -38.83 20.47 -25.13
C ASN A 486 -37.90 21.03 -26.22
N ASP A 487 -37.35 22.23 -25.99
CA ASP A 487 -36.49 23.00 -26.90
C ASP A 487 -34.98 22.75 -26.70
N LEU A 488 -34.59 21.98 -25.67
CA LEU A 488 -33.21 21.60 -25.44
C LEU A 488 -32.79 20.39 -26.28
N TYR A 489 -31.68 20.56 -26.99
CA TYR A 489 -31.01 19.50 -27.76
C TYR A 489 -29.96 18.70 -26.96
N ARG A 490 -29.59 19.16 -25.76
CA ARG A 490 -28.62 18.53 -24.87
C ARG A 490 -29.05 18.65 -23.41
N ALA A 491 -28.55 17.76 -22.56
CA ALA A 491 -28.59 17.94 -21.11
C ALA A 491 -27.61 19.07 -20.67
N TYR A 492 -27.86 19.64 -19.49
CA TYR A 492 -26.88 20.42 -18.73
C TYR A 492 -27.31 20.60 -17.25
N ALA A 493 -26.35 20.55 -16.33
CA ALA A 493 -26.51 20.93 -14.94
C ALA A 493 -26.29 22.43 -14.70
N THR A 494 -26.75 22.95 -13.56
CA THR A 494 -26.53 24.34 -13.13
C THR A 494 -25.97 24.44 -11.71
N GLY A 495 -24.79 25.06 -11.56
CA GLY A 495 -24.05 25.15 -10.29
C GLY A 495 -24.84 25.73 -9.11
N ALA A 496 -25.33 26.95 -9.24
CA ALA A 496 -25.92 27.69 -8.11
C ALA A 496 -27.28 27.16 -7.61
N SER A 497 -28.01 26.37 -8.41
CA SER A 497 -29.34 25.87 -8.05
C SER A 497 -29.41 24.35 -7.84
N GLY A 498 -28.36 23.60 -8.21
CA GLY A 498 -28.34 22.14 -8.13
C GLY A 498 -29.41 21.47 -9.00
N GLU A 499 -29.78 22.12 -10.11
CA GLU A 499 -30.78 21.63 -11.06
C GLU A 499 -30.13 21.03 -12.30
N ILE A 500 -30.69 19.96 -12.82
CA ILE A 500 -30.31 19.34 -14.10
C ILE A 500 -31.44 19.54 -15.09
N TYR A 501 -31.13 20.05 -16.28
CA TYR A 501 -32.07 20.28 -17.36
C TYR A 501 -31.88 19.24 -18.45
N PHE A 502 -32.88 18.38 -18.68
CA PHE A 502 -32.89 17.42 -19.78
C PHE A 502 -33.74 17.89 -20.97
N GLY A 503 -33.22 17.61 -22.17
CA GLY A 503 -33.92 17.74 -23.43
C GLY A 503 -34.82 16.55 -23.77
N ALA A 504 -35.63 16.70 -24.83
CA ALA A 504 -36.68 15.74 -25.20
C ALA A 504 -36.20 14.41 -25.85
N VAL A 505 -34.88 14.23 -25.98
CA VAL A 505 -34.25 13.14 -26.78
C VAL A 505 -33.26 12.29 -25.99
N GLU A 506 -32.96 12.63 -24.74
CA GLU A 506 -31.99 11.89 -23.94
C GLU A 506 -32.48 10.47 -23.62
N LYS A 507 -31.56 9.50 -23.69
CA LYS A 507 -31.82 8.06 -23.55
C LYS A 507 -30.67 7.29 -22.88
N GLU A 508 -29.52 7.92 -22.67
CA GLU A 508 -28.33 7.27 -22.10
C GLU A 508 -28.23 7.58 -20.60
N ALA A 509 -28.29 6.55 -19.76
CA ALA A 509 -28.13 6.70 -18.31
C ALA A 509 -26.76 7.27 -17.91
N GLY A 510 -25.71 7.03 -18.71
CA GLY A 510 -24.38 7.62 -18.52
C GLY A 510 -24.39 9.15 -18.56
N VAL A 511 -25.20 9.76 -19.45
CA VAL A 511 -25.36 11.23 -19.51
C VAL A 511 -26.09 11.76 -18.29
N VAL A 512 -27.10 11.02 -17.78
CA VAL A 512 -27.76 11.40 -16.51
C VAL A 512 -26.76 11.38 -15.34
N VAL A 513 -25.91 10.36 -15.27
CA VAL A 513 -24.85 10.24 -14.25
C VAL A 513 -23.81 11.34 -14.38
N HIS A 514 -23.41 11.71 -15.60
CA HIS A 514 -22.50 12.81 -15.90
C HIS A 514 -23.00 14.14 -15.31
N GLU A 515 -24.25 14.52 -15.60
CA GLU A 515 -24.85 15.76 -15.11
C GLU A 515 -25.02 15.77 -13.58
N VAL A 516 -25.30 14.61 -12.97
CA VAL A 516 -25.31 14.46 -11.51
C VAL A 516 -23.91 14.68 -10.92
N GLY A 517 -22.85 14.25 -11.61
CA GLY A 517 -21.47 14.52 -11.21
C GLY A 517 -21.12 16.01 -11.14
N HIS A 518 -21.62 16.83 -12.07
CA HIS A 518 -21.52 18.29 -11.95
C HIS A 518 -22.26 18.83 -10.72
N VAL A 519 -23.48 18.33 -10.44
CA VAL A 519 -24.23 18.74 -9.24
C VAL A 519 -23.46 18.40 -7.95
N PHE A 520 -22.87 17.21 -7.86
CA PHE A 520 -22.04 16.79 -6.72
C PHE A 520 -20.77 17.65 -6.57
N HIS A 521 -20.09 17.96 -7.68
CA HIS A 521 -18.92 18.86 -7.68
C HIS A 521 -19.32 20.24 -7.14
N TRP A 522 -20.38 20.84 -7.68
CA TRP A 522 -20.71 22.24 -7.41
C TRP A 522 -21.38 22.51 -6.06
N ASN A 523 -22.02 21.51 -5.46
CA ASN A 523 -22.72 21.66 -4.18
C ASN A 523 -21.87 21.25 -2.98
N ASN A 524 -20.64 20.79 -3.17
CA ASN A 524 -19.76 20.32 -2.10
C ASN A 524 -18.35 20.94 -2.21
N LYS A 525 -18.04 21.86 -1.29
CA LYS A 525 -16.75 22.58 -1.28
C LYS A 525 -15.54 21.65 -1.13
N ALA A 526 -15.63 20.62 -0.27
CA ALA A 526 -14.51 19.71 -0.04
C ALA A 526 -14.17 18.89 -1.30
N VAL A 527 -15.22 18.47 -2.03
CA VAL A 527 -15.10 17.81 -3.33
C VAL A 527 -14.50 18.76 -4.37
N ALA A 528 -14.96 20.02 -4.45
CA ALA A 528 -14.39 21.02 -5.35
C ALA A 528 -12.91 21.34 -5.04
N ASP A 529 -12.54 21.44 -3.76
CA ASP A 529 -11.14 21.64 -3.34
C ASP A 529 -10.25 20.48 -3.82
N LEU A 530 -10.68 19.22 -3.64
CA LEU A 530 -9.96 18.03 -4.08
C LEU A 530 -9.85 17.93 -5.61
N ILE A 531 -10.92 18.24 -6.34
CA ILE A 531 -10.93 18.22 -7.81
C ILE A 531 -9.98 19.27 -8.38
N ASN A 532 -10.02 20.49 -7.85
CA ASN A 532 -9.12 21.54 -8.28
C ASN A 532 -7.66 21.18 -7.99
N GLU A 533 -7.33 20.71 -6.79
CA GLU A 533 -5.98 20.26 -6.45
C GLU A 533 -5.50 19.14 -7.37
N PHE A 534 -6.32 18.12 -7.62
CA PHE A 534 -5.99 17.03 -8.54
C PHE A 534 -5.74 17.53 -9.96
N TYR A 535 -6.63 18.38 -10.49
CA TYR A 535 -6.48 18.97 -11.81
C TYR A 535 -5.21 19.85 -11.89
N GLN A 536 -4.88 20.61 -10.85
CA GLN A 536 -3.67 21.43 -10.81
C GLN A 536 -2.40 20.58 -10.74
N GLN A 537 -2.39 19.49 -9.96
CA GLN A 537 -1.26 18.55 -9.89
C GLN A 537 -1.02 17.87 -11.24
N ARG A 538 -2.07 17.27 -11.83
CA ARG A 538 -2.04 16.59 -13.13
C ARG A 538 -1.57 17.50 -14.25
N THR A 539 -2.02 18.76 -14.24
CA THR A 539 -1.81 19.68 -15.36
C THR A 539 -0.75 20.77 -15.10
N LYS A 540 0.13 20.57 -14.11
CA LYS A 540 1.05 21.60 -13.56
C LYS A 540 1.98 22.23 -14.60
N ASN A 541 2.47 21.45 -15.56
CA ASN A 541 3.43 21.88 -16.57
C ASN A 541 2.81 21.98 -17.98
N GLU A 542 1.49 21.83 -18.11
CA GLU A 542 0.81 21.72 -19.40
C GLU A 542 0.16 23.03 -19.85
N GLU A 543 0.43 23.40 -21.11
CA GLU A 543 -0.21 24.53 -21.77
C GLU A 543 -1.60 24.16 -22.31
N ILE A 544 -2.48 25.17 -22.41
CA ILE A 544 -3.81 24.99 -23.00
C ILE A 544 -3.66 24.95 -24.52
N THR A 545 -4.00 23.82 -25.12
CA THR A 545 -3.89 23.57 -26.55
C THR A 545 -5.23 23.07 -27.12
N LEU A 546 -5.35 23.03 -28.45
CA LEU A 546 -6.44 22.33 -29.11
C LEU A 546 -6.01 20.87 -29.32
N TYR A 547 -6.49 19.95 -28.48
CA TYR A 547 -6.12 18.54 -28.54
C TYR A 547 -7.36 17.69 -28.80
N ARG A 548 -7.32 16.90 -29.89
CA ARG A 548 -8.44 16.07 -30.39
C ARG A 548 -9.79 16.82 -30.50
N GLY A 549 -9.74 18.11 -30.82
CA GLY A 549 -10.91 18.97 -31.01
C GLY A 549 -11.37 19.75 -29.77
N GLU A 550 -10.82 19.45 -28.59
CA GLU A 550 -11.15 20.15 -27.34
C GLU A 550 -10.07 21.15 -26.92
N LYS A 551 -10.48 22.24 -26.27
CA LYS A 551 -9.56 23.18 -25.62
C LYS A 551 -9.23 22.66 -24.23
N THR A 552 -8.13 21.93 -24.13
CA THR A 552 -7.69 21.20 -22.94
C THR A 552 -6.21 21.47 -22.68
N LYS A 553 -5.75 21.19 -21.47
CA LYS A 553 -4.32 20.95 -21.24
C LYS A 553 -3.95 19.53 -21.70
N LYS A 554 -2.71 19.32 -22.13
CA LYS A 554 -2.24 18.06 -22.73
C LYS A 554 -1.78 17.03 -21.67
N ASP A 555 -2.57 16.89 -20.60
CA ASP A 555 -2.41 15.82 -19.61
C ASP A 555 -2.90 14.46 -20.17
N ASN A 556 -2.41 13.37 -19.59
CA ASN A 556 -2.75 12.00 -19.98
C ASN A 556 -4.06 11.49 -19.32
N PHE A 557 -5.12 12.31 -19.32
CA PHE A 557 -6.46 11.83 -18.98
C PHE A 557 -6.93 10.78 -20.00
N TYR A 558 -7.68 9.77 -19.55
CA TYR A 558 -8.25 8.73 -20.45
C TYR A 558 -9.09 9.33 -21.61
N ASN A 559 -9.68 10.51 -21.39
CA ASN A 559 -10.40 11.28 -22.41
C ASN A 559 -10.00 12.77 -22.33
N PRO A 560 -9.60 13.42 -23.45
CA PRO A 560 -9.29 14.85 -23.51
C PRO A 560 -10.36 15.78 -22.94
N TYR A 561 -11.63 15.36 -22.96
CA TYR A 561 -12.74 16.15 -22.42
C TYR A 561 -12.63 16.37 -20.91
N VAL A 562 -11.98 15.46 -20.17
CA VAL A 562 -11.73 15.60 -18.72
C VAL A 562 -10.84 16.82 -18.42
N GLY A 563 -9.88 17.11 -19.30
CA GLY A 563 -8.94 18.22 -19.17
C GLY A 563 -9.45 19.57 -19.70
N ARG A 564 -10.72 19.64 -20.12
CA ARG A 564 -11.30 20.80 -20.79
C ARG A 564 -11.31 22.03 -19.90
N VAL A 565 -10.86 23.16 -20.45
CA VAL A 565 -10.86 24.47 -19.78
C VAL A 565 -12.01 25.32 -20.32
N TYR A 566 -12.92 25.71 -19.45
CA TYR A 566 -13.99 26.62 -19.81
C TYR A 566 -13.53 28.08 -19.70
N GLY A 567 -13.68 28.85 -20.79
CA GLY A 567 -13.17 30.23 -20.88
C GLY A 567 -13.77 31.25 -19.88
N TRP A 568 -14.70 30.85 -19.01
CA TRP A 568 -15.17 31.65 -17.88
C TRP A 568 -14.35 31.41 -16.60
N GLU A 569 -13.68 30.27 -16.44
CA GLU A 569 -12.74 29.98 -15.35
C GLU A 569 -11.60 31.02 -15.34
N GLN A 570 -11.15 31.42 -16.53
CA GLN A 570 -10.10 32.43 -16.72
C GLN A 570 -10.57 33.87 -16.47
N ARG A 571 -11.88 34.16 -16.48
CA ARG A 571 -12.40 35.55 -16.37
C ARG A 571 -12.22 36.18 -15.01
N PHE A 572 -11.91 35.38 -13.98
CA PHE A 572 -11.74 35.85 -12.60
C PHE A 572 -10.27 35.95 -12.18
N LYS A 573 -9.29 35.77 -13.08
CA LYS A 573 -7.87 36.02 -12.75
C LYS A 573 -7.66 37.47 -12.29
N GLY A 574 -7.48 37.65 -10.99
CA GLY A 574 -7.12 38.94 -10.36
C GLY A 574 -8.26 39.76 -9.77
N SER A 575 -9.47 39.24 -9.58
CA SER A 575 -10.55 39.96 -8.87
C SER A 575 -10.67 39.54 -7.38
N GLU A 576 -11.26 40.38 -6.53
CA GLU A 576 -11.56 40.02 -5.13
C GLU A 576 -12.56 38.86 -5.00
N TYR A 577 -13.35 38.61 -6.04
CA TYR A 577 -14.27 37.47 -6.17
C TYR A 577 -13.60 36.19 -6.70
N ALA A 578 -12.28 36.21 -6.91
CA ALA A 578 -11.49 35.05 -7.32
C ALA A 578 -11.27 34.08 -6.15
N THR A 579 -12.36 33.47 -5.65
CA THR A 579 -12.28 32.36 -4.71
C THR A 579 -11.63 31.16 -5.40
N ARG A 580 -10.31 31.00 -5.22
CA ARG A 580 -9.44 29.89 -5.67
C ARG A 580 -10.04 29.06 -6.83
N GLU A 581 -9.78 29.55 -8.04
CA GLU A 581 -9.92 28.90 -9.36
C GLU A 581 -10.73 27.59 -9.38
N PHE A 582 -12.00 27.67 -9.79
CA PHE A 582 -12.93 26.55 -9.92
C PHE A 582 -12.61 25.72 -11.19
N MET A 583 -11.45 25.04 -11.21
CA MET A 583 -10.95 24.27 -12.36
C MET A 583 -11.46 22.82 -12.35
N GLY A 584 -11.18 22.05 -13.40
CA GLY A 584 -11.45 20.62 -13.45
C GLY A 584 -12.94 20.27 -13.50
N GLN A 585 -13.74 21.10 -14.17
CA GLN A 585 -15.21 20.99 -14.22
C GLN A 585 -15.70 19.60 -14.66
N GLU A 586 -14.95 18.96 -15.58
CA GLU A 586 -15.25 17.65 -16.14
C GLU A 586 -14.67 16.47 -15.37
N VAL A 587 -13.83 16.70 -14.34
CA VAL A 587 -13.16 15.62 -13.61
C VAL A 587 -14.20 14.71 -12.96
N LEU A 588 -15.15 15.25 -12.19
CA LEU A 588 -16.11 14.38 -11.50
C LEU A 588 -17.22 13.85 -12.41
N SER A 589 -17.74 14.66 -13.34
CA SER A 589 -18.80 14.24 -14.28
C SER A 589 -18.34 13.07 -15.15
N MET A 590 -17.19 13.20 -15.81
CA MET A 590 -16.61 12.15 -16.65
C MET A 590 -16.15 10.94 -15.82
N GLY A 591 -15.56 11.17 -14.64
CA GLY A 591 -15.11 10.08 -13.77
C GLY A 591 -16.26 9.18 -13.29
N ILE A 592 -17.37 9.76 -12.82
CA ILE A 592 -18.54 8.98 -12.37
C ILE A 592 -19.21 8.31 -13.58
N GLN A 593 -19.29 8.98 -14.74
CA GLN A 593 -19.77 8.37 -15.98
C GLN A 593 -18.92 7.14 -16.39
N ALA A 594 -17.60 7.23 -16.32
CA ALA A 594 -16.71 6.11 -16.63
C ALA A 594 -16.85 4.94 -15.63
N LEU A 595 -17.05 5.24 -14.33
CA LEU A 595 -17.41 4.22 -13.33
C LEU A 595 -18.78 3.57 -13.58
N TYR A 596 -19.73 4.29 -14.17
CA TYR A 596 -21.04 3.76 -14.56
C TYR A 596 -20.92 2.84 -15.79
N GLU A 597 -20.23 3.30 -16.83
CA GLU A 597 -20.15 2.62 -18.13
C GLU A 597 -19.22 1.41 -18.13
N ASN A 598 -17.98 1.57 -17.65
CA ASN A 598 -17.00 0.49 -17.57
C ASN A 598 -15.91 0.81 -16.53
N PRO A 599 -16.11 0.46 -15.24
CA PRO A 599 -15.15 0.79 -14.18
C PRO A 599 -13.81 0.07 -14.36
N GLU A 600 -13.79 -1.12 -14.97
CA GLU A 600 -12.55 -1.88 -15.19
C GLU A 600 -11.66 -1.19 -16.23
N LYS A 601 -12.26 -0.78 -17.36
CA LYS A 601 -11.57 -0.01 -18.38
C LYS A 601 -11.12 1.35 -17.85
N PHE A 602 -11.94 2.03 -17.05
CA PHE A 602 -11.56 3.32 -16.46
C PHE A 602 -10.35 3.19 -15.52
N TYR A 603 -10.32 2.15 -14.68
CA TYR A 603 -9.18 1.87 -13.81
C TYR A 603 -7.88 1.61 -14.62
N GLN A 604 -7.99 0.87 -15.73
CA GLN A 604 -6.86 0.59 -16.62
C GLN A 604 -6.39 1.83 -17.40
N ASP A 605 -7.30 2.64 -17.92
CA ASP A 605 -6.95 3.81 -18.74
C ASP A 605 -6.46 5.00 -17.90
N ASP A 606 -6.98 5.22 -16.67
CA ASP A 606 -6.56 6.30 -15.76
C ASP A 606 -6.80 5.95 -14.28
N LYS A 607 -5.92 5.11 -13.72
CA LYS A 607 -5.97 4.65 -12.30
C LYS A 607 -6.08 5.79 -11.29
N GLU A 608 -5.40 6.91 -11.51
CA GLU A 608 -5.44 8.04 -10.55
C GLU A 608 -6.79 8.76 -10.56
N HIS A 609 -7.35 9.02 -11.74
CA HIS A 609 -8.67 9.64 -11.87
C HIS A 609 -9.77 8.70 -11.37
N PHE A 610 -9.63 7.39 -11.62
CA PHE A 610 -10.47 6.37 -11.02
C PHE A 610 -10.43 6.45 -9.48
N LEU A 611 -9.24 6.45 -8.88
CA LEU A 611 -9.08 6.43 -7.42
C LEU A 611 -9.66 7.68 -6.74
N LEU A 612 -9.48 8.87 -7.34
CA LEU A 612 -10.14 10.09 -6.88
C LEU A 612 -11.67 9.97 -6.96
N THR A 613 -12.19 9.51 -8.09
CA THR A 613 -13.65 9.38 -8.29
C THR A 613 -14.24 8.39 -7.28
N TYR A 614 -13.59 7.23 -7.12
CA TYR A 614 -13.99 6.21 -6.15
C TYR A 614 -13.95 6.73 -4.71
N ALA A 615 -12.90 7.46 -4.32
CA ALA A 615 -12.82 8.15 -3.03
C ALA A 615 -14.02 9.07 -2.77
N ILE A 616 -14.34 9.94 -3.73
CA ILE A 616 -15.44 10.88 -3.63
C ILE A 616 -16.76 10.13 -3.46
N LEU A 617 -17.02 9.10 -4.28
CA LEU A 617 -18.21 8.22 -4.16
C LEU A 617 -18.29 7.43 -2.86
N ARG A 618 -17.20 7.27 -2.12
CA ARG A 618 -17.13 6.63 -0.80
C ARG A 618 -17.20 7.61 0.38
N GLY A 619 -17.36 8.92 0.11
CA GLY A 619 -17.46 9.94 1.15
C GLY A 619 -16.11 10.37 1.75
N LEU A 620 -15.01 10.20 1.02
CA LEU A 620 -13.67 10.58 1.45
C LEU A 620 -13.31 12.01 0.98
N PHE A 621 -13.76 13.05 1.71
CA PHE A 621 -13.48 14.46 1.40
C PHE A 621 -13.50 15.40 2.62
#